data_AF-A0A1I7T681-F1
#
_entry.id   AF-A0A1I7T681-F1
#
_cell.length_a   1.000
_cell.length_b   1.000
_cell.length_c   1.000
_cell.angle_alpha   90.00
_cell.angle_beta   90.00
_cell.angle_gamma   90.00
#
_symmetry.space_group_name_H-M   'P 1'
#
loop_
_entity.id
_entity.type
_entity.pdbx_description
1 polymer ?
#
loop_
_entity_poly.entity_id
_entity_poly.type
_entity_poly.pdbx_seq_one_letter_code
_entity_poly.pdbx_strand_id
1 'polypeptide(L)'
;MSDIEDEPSAPSVAPGPSGQFDPKRHAREQHNALERRRRDNIKDMYTSLREVVPDTTGERVQASRAVILKKAIETIEKGQSDRTKLSAEITEQETKNAKLREEIARLKSKKEAAALLAKK
;
A
#
# COMPACT_ATOMS: atom_id res chain seq x y z
N MET A 1 -69.59 6.24 12.83
CA MET A 1 -70.37 7.49 12.88
C MET A 1 -69.45 8.50 13.51
N SER A 2 -68.73 9.36 12.79
CA SER A 2 -68.95 10.10 11.53
C SER A 2 -67.56 10.37 10.91
N ASP A 3 -67.34 10.07 9.63
CA ASP A 3 -67.36 11.02 8.48
C ASP A 3 -66.25 12.09 8.57
N ILE A 4 -65.21 12.01 7.71
CA ILE A 4 -65.03 12.76 6.42
C ILE A 4 -64.37 14.12 6.75
N GLU A 5 -63.22 14.55 6.19
CA GLU A 5 -62.82 14.91 4.81
C GLU A 5 -61.27 14.83 4.77
N ASP A 6 -60.56 14.19 3.83
CA ASP A 6 -60.47 14.29 2.36
C ASP A 6 -59.62 15.47 1.82
N GLU A 7 -58.77 15.13 0.84
CA GLU A 7 -58.01 15.96 -0.13
C GLU A 7 -56.68 16.68 0.27
N PRO A 8 -55.70 16.86 -0.67
CA PRO A 8 -55.41 16.09 -1.90
C PRO A 8 -53.96 15.58 -2.03
N SER A 9 -53.87 14.62 -2.94
CA SER A 9 -52.69 14.07 -3.59
C SER A 9 -51.77 15.08 -4.29
N ALA A 10 -50.49 14.71 -4.36
CA ALA A 10 -49.38 15.41 -5.01
C ALA A 10 -49.68 15.87 -6.46
N PRO A 11 -49.12 17.02 -6.90
CA PRO A 11 -49.31 17.47 -8.26
C PRO A 11 -48.55 16.58 -9.25
N SER A 12 -49.33 16.07 -10.21
CA SER A 12 -48.93 15.48 -11.47
C SER A 12 -47.84 16.30 -12.18
N VAL A 13 -46.67 15.69 -12.40
CA VAL A 13 -45.58 16.27 -13.20
C VAL A 13 -45.94 16.13 -14.68
N ALA A 14 -46.51 17.19 -15.25
CA ALA A 14 -46.65 17.33 -16.69
C ALA A 14 -45.26 17.45 -17.37
N PRO A 15 -45.08 16.91 -18.60
CA PRO A 15 -43.85 17.09 -19.35
C PRO A 15 -43.85 18.49 -19.97
N GLY A 16 -43.15 19.43 -19.34
CA GLY A 16 -42.92 20.77 -19.88
C GLY A 16 -41.98 20.77 -21.09
N PRO A 17 -42.13 21.73 -22.03
CA PRO A 17 -41.46 21.71 -23.33
C PRO A 17 -39.97 22.09 -23.23
N SER A 18 -39.16 21.40 -24.04
CA SER A 18 -37.88 21.84 -24.64
C SER A 18 -36.99 22.84 -23.87
N GLY A 19 -35.89 22.33 -23.31
CA GLY A 19 -34.56 22.95 -23.53
C GLY A 19 -34.20 24.23 -22.78
N GLN A 20 -34.86 24.57 -21.66
CA GLN A 20 -34.34 25.64 -20.81
C GLN A 20 -33.06 25.17 -20.09
N PHE A 21 -31.92 25.76 -20.48
CA PHE A 21 -30.64 25.63 -19.78
C PHE A 21 -30.83 26.10 -18.34
N ASP A 22 -30.98 25.16 -17.41
CA ASP A 22 -30.98 25.43 -15.97
C ASP A 22 -29.52 25.42 -15.50
N PRO A 23 -28.93 26.60 -15.23
CA PRO A 23 -27.51 26.68 -14.86
C PRO A 23 -27.20 25.92 -13.57
N LYS A 24 -28.20 25.76 -12.68
CA LYS A 24 -28.04 25.01 -11.41
C LYS A 24 -28.02 23.51 -11.68
N ARG A 25 -28.81 23.00 -12.62
CA ARG A 25 -28.73 21.59 -13.06
C ARG A 25 -27.40 21.29 -13.72
N HIS A 26 -26.96 22.15 -14.63
CA HIS A 26 -25.68 22.00 -15.30
C HIS A 26 -24.49 22.00 -14.31
N ALA A 27 -24.49 22.90 -13.32
CA ALA A 27 -23.47 22.92 -12.27
C ALA A 27 -23.46 21.62 -11.44
N ARG A 28 -24.63 21.05 -11.11
CA ARG A 28 -24.74 19.75 -10.41
C ARG A 28 -24.24 18.59 -11.30
N GLU A 29 -24.53 18.62 -12.59
CA GLU A 29 -24.08 17.61 -13.55
C GLU A 29 -22.56 17.62 -13.70
N GLN A 30 -21.96 18.81 -13.83
CA GLN A 30 -20.51 18.99 -13.87
C GLN A 30 -19.84 18.48 -12.58
N HIS A 31 -20.38 18.84 -11.42
CA HIS A 31 -19.90 18.34 -10.13
C HIS A 31 -19.97 16.81 -10.06
N ASN A 32 -21.09 16.21 -10.49
CA ASN A 32 -21.26 14.76 -10.52
C ASN A 32 -20.29 14.07 -11.50
N ALA A 33 -19.97 14.72 -12.63
CA ALA A 33 -18.99 14.22 -13.58
C ALA A 33 -17.57 14.24 -12.98
N LEU A 34 -17.21 15.33 -12.30
CA LEU A 34 -15.92 15.43 -11.62
C LEU A 34 -15.75 14.36 -10.53
N GLU A 35 -16.78 14.15 -9.72
CA GLU A 35 -16.74 13.13 -8.67
C GLU A 35 -16.66 11.70 -9.23
N ARG A 36 -17.33 11.42 -10.36
CA ARG A 36 -17.15 10.13 -11.06
C ARG A 36 -15.69 9.92 -11.45
N ARG A 37 -15.08 10.91 -12.11
CA ARG A 37 -13.66 10.85 -12.48
C ARG A 37 -12.74 10.67 -11.26
N ARG A 38 -13.03 11.34 -10.14
CA ARG A 38 -12.29 11.17 -8.88
C ARG A 38 -12.40 9.74 -8.35
N ARG A 39 -13.60 9.16 -8.36
CA ARG A 39 -13.84 7.77 -7.92
C ARG A 39 -13.15 6.75 -8.81
N ASP A 40 -13.14 6.97 -10.12
CA ASP A 40 -12.45 6.09 -11.08
C ASP A 40 -10.94 6.12 -10.84
N ASN A 41 -10.35 7.31 -10.66
CA ASN A 41 -8.93 7.44 -10.32
C ASN A 41 -8.58 6.70 -9.02
N ILE A 42 -9.39 6.85 -7.96
CA ILE A 42 -9.19 6.12 -6.70
C ILE A 42 -9.27 4.60 -6.92
N LYS A 43 -10.22 4.15 -7.74
CA LYS A 43 -10.36 2.72 -8.06
C LYS A 43 -9.10 2.19 -8.77
N ASP A 44 -8.53 2.95 -9.70
CA ASP A 44 -7.30 2.58 -10.41
C ASP A 44 -6.10 2.53 -9.45
N MET A 45 -6.01 3.46 -8.50
CA MET A 45 -4.98 3.42 -7.44
C MET A 45 -5.11 2.16 -6.57
N TYR A 46 -6.33 1.75 -6.20
CA TYR A 46 -6.55 0.50 -5.46
C TYR A 46 -6.18 -0.74 -6.27
N THR A 47 -6.45 -0.75 -7.58
CA THR A 47 -6.03 -1.83 -8.49
C THR A 47 -4.51 -1.93 -8.53
N SER A 48 -3.82 -0.80 -8.73
CA SER A 48 -2.36 -0.73 -8.78
C SER A 48 -1.73 -1.18 -7.44
N LEU A 49 -2.29 -0.74 -6.31
CA LEU A 49 -1.83 -1.15 -4.99
C LEU A 49 -2.00 -2.67 -4.77
N ARG A 50 -3.11 -3.25 -5.22
CA ARG A 50 -3.35 -4.69 -5.12
C ARG A 50 -2.29 -5.50 -5.89
N GLU A 51 -1.84 -5.02 -7.04
CA GLU A 51 -0.86 -5.75 -7.85
C GLU A 51 0.52 -5.86 -7.16
N VAL A 52 0.87 -4.88 -6.32
CA VAL A 52 2.18 -4.84 -5.62
C VAL A 52 2.13 -5.39 -4.19
N VAL A 53 0.94 -5.56 -3.61
CA VAL A 53 0.78 -6.09 -2.24
C VAL A 53 0.69 -7.62 -2.29
N PRO A 54 1.65 -8.36 -1.69
CA PRO A 54 1.63 -9.82 -1.62
C PRO A 54 0.32 -10.37 -1.02
N ASP A 55 -0.03 -11.60 -1.38
CA ASP A 55 -1.22 -12.33 -0.88
C ASP A 55 -2.59 -11.73 -1.25
N THR A 56 -2.64 -10.69 -2.09
CA THR A 56 -3.91 -10.12 -2.61
C THR A 56 -4.25 -10.56 -4.04
N THR A 57 -3.32 -11.29 -4.68
CA THR A 57 -3.37 -11.79 -6.07
C THR A 57 -3.90 -13.22 -6.19
N GLY A 58 -3.86 -14.02 -5.11
CA GLY A 58 -4.04 -15.48 -5.16
C GLY A 58 -5.18 -16.04 -4.31
N GLU A 59 -6.38 -15.47 -4.38
CA GLU A 59 -7.63 -16.24 -4.32
C GLU A 59 -8.79 -15.33 -4.75
N ARG A 60 -9.77 -15.97 -5.40
CA ARG A 60 -10.74 -15.38 -6.32
C ARG A 60 -11.59 -14.25 -5.72
N VAL A 61 -11.72 -13.18 -6.50
CA VAL A 61 -12.75 -12.12 -6.45
C VAL A 61 -12.60 -11.10 -5.31
N GLN A 62 -12.00 -9.95 -5.67
CA GLN A 62 -12.09 -8.67 -4.95
C GLN A 62 -11.63 -8.68 -3.48
N ALA A 63 -10.31 -8.68 -3.26
CA ALA A 63 -9.79 -8.16 -1.99
C ALA A 63 -10.42 -6.78 -1.75
N SER A 64 -11.20 -6.65 -0.67
CA SER A 64 -11.93 -5.41 -0.38
C SER A 64 -10.93 -4.26 -0.17
N ARG A 65 -11.37 -3.01 -0.36
CA ARG A 65 -10.51 -1.83 -0.12
C ARG A 65 -9.87 -1.89 1.27
N ALA A 66 -10.62 -2.33 2.28
CA ALA A 66 -10.11 -2.49 3.64
C ALA A 66 -9.01 -3.57 3.73
N VAL A 67 -9.18 -4.71 3.05
CA VAL A 67 -8.17 -5.77 3.00
C VAL A 67 -6.91 -5.30 2.29
N ILE A 68 -7.03 -4.61 1.16
CA ILE A 68 -5.88 -4.05 0.42
C ILE A 68 -5.08 -3.11 1.33
N LEU A 69 -5.74 -2.19 2.03
CA LEU A 69 -5.06 -1.29 2.95
C LEU A 69 -4.39 -2.02 4.12
N LYS A 70 -5.11 -2.97 4.74
CA LYS A 70 -4.57 -3.77 5.85
C LYS A 70 -3.33 -4.54 5.42
N LYS A 71 -3.38 -5.21 4.27
CA LYS A 71 -2.24 -5.98 3.73
C LYS A 71 -1.07 -5.10 3.30
N ALA A 72 -1.34 -3.90 2.78
CA ALA A 72 -0.29 -2.93 2.48
C ALA A 72 0.46 -2.51 3.74
N ILE A 73 -0.25 -2.23 4.83
CA ILE A 73 0.35 -1.89 6.13
C ILE A 73 1.19 -3.07 6.65
N GLU A 74 0.62 -4.28 6.70
CA GLU A 74 1.32 -5.48 7.15
C GLU A 74 2.61 -5.73 6.33
N THR A 75 2.57 -5.51 5.02
CA THR A 75 3.72 -5.68 4.13
C THR A 75 4.82 -4.67 4.41
N ILE A 76 4.46 -3.39 4.65
CA ILE A 76 5.41 -2.34 4.99
C ILE A 76 6.06 -2.63 6.34
N GLU A 77 5.27 -2.94 7.36
CA GLU A 77 5.75 -3.26 8.70
C GLU A 77 6.68 -4.48 8.71
N LYS A 78 6.29 -5.54 7.99
CA LYS A 78 7.14 -6.72 7.78
C LYS A 78 8.45 -6.34 7.10
N GLY A 79 8.41 -5.58 6.01
CA GLY A 79 9.60 -5.14 5.29
C GLY A 79 10.54 -4.26 6.13
N GLN A 80 10.00 -3.45 7.05
CA GLN A 80 10.79 -2.68 8.01
C GLN A 80 11.44 -3.56 9.08
N SER A 81 10.69 -4.53 9.62
CA SER A 81 11.22 -5.52 10.57
C SER A 81 12.33 -6.35 9.94
N ASP A 82 12.10 -6.87 8.73
CA ASP A 82 13.06 -7.69 8.00
C ASP A 82 14.32 -6.89 7.65
N ARG A 83 14.17 -5.63 7.21
CA ARG A 83 15.33 -4.74 6.98
C ARG A 83 16.16 -4.54 8.24
N THR A 84 15.51 -4.33 9.40
CA THR A 84 16.20 -4.15 10.67
C THR A 84 16.97 -5.41 11.07
N LYS A 85 16.35 -6.59 10.94
CA LYS A 85 16.99 -7.88 11.21
C LYS A 85 18.19 -8.13 10.29
N LEU A 86 18.01 -7.94 8.99
CA LEU A 86 19.09 -8.10 8.00
C LEU A 86 20.24 -7.12 8.27
N SER A 87 19.95 -5.88 8.64
CA SER A 87 20.98 -4.89 9.00
C SER A 87 21.77 -5.31 10.24
N ALA A 88 21.11 -5.89 11.24
CA ALA A 88 21.77 -6.42 12.44
C ALA A 88 22.66 -7.63 12.09
N GLU A 89 22.15 -8.54 11.26
CA GLU A 89 22.90 -9.71 10.78
C GLU A 89 24.13 -9.32 9.97
N ILE A 90 24.01 -8.34 9.07
CA ILE A 90 25.15 -7.77 8.33
C ILE A 90 26.21 -7.26 9.30
N THR A 91 25.81 -6.45 10.28
CA THR A 91 26.74 -5.86 11.28
C THR A 91 27.45 -6.94 12.10
N GLU A 92 26.70 -7.96 12.53
CA GLU A 92 27.27 -9.10 13.26
C GLU A 92 28.28 -9.86 12.39
N GLN A 93 27.94 -10.08 11.11
CA GLN A 93 28.79 -10.81 10.19
C GLN A 93 30.05 -10.04 9.81
N GLU A 94 29.95 -8.72 9.66
CA GLU A 94 31.10 -7.83 9.51
C GLU A 94 32.03 -7.90 10.72
N THR A 95 31.46 -7.88 11.93
CA THR A 95 32.23 -8.02 13.18
C THR A 95 32.95 -9.36 13.28
N LYS A 96 32.26 -10.47 12.94
CA LYS A 96 32.86 -11.82 12.89
C LYS A 96 33.99 -11.88 11.85
N ASN A 97 33.76 -11.33 10.66
CA ASN A 97 34.76 -11.28 9.59
C ASN A 97 35.99 -10.45 10.00
N ALA A 98 35.81 -9.33 10.70
CA ALA A 98 36.92 -8.53 11.21
C ALA A 98 37.79 -9.33 12.19
N LYS A 99 37.17 -10.02 13.16
CA LYS A 99 37.87 -10.87 14.13
C LYS A 99 38.65 -12.01 13.45
N LEU A 100 38.02 -12.67 12.46
CA LEU A 100 38.69 -13.74 11.70
C LEU A 100 39.88 -13.21 10.90
N ARG A 101 39.77 -12.02 10.30
CA ARG A 101 40.89 -11.39 9.58
C ARG A 101 42.05 -11.04 10.52
N GLU A 102 41.75 -10.54 11.71
CA GLU A 102 42.75 -10.25 12.74
C GLU A 102 43.48 -11.53 13.18
N GLU A 103 42.73 -12.60 13.44
CA GLU A 103 43.33 -13.88 13.86
C GLU A 103 44.20 -14.50 12.75
N ILE A 104 43.77 -14.41 11.49
CA ILE A 104 44.58 -14.82 10.34
C ILE A 104 45.89 -14.03 10.28
N ALA A 105 45.85 -12.70 10.47
CA ALA A 105 47.04 -11.87 10.46
C ALA A 105 48.00 -12.25 11.61
N ARG A 106 47.47 -12.46 12.82
CA ARG A 106 48.24 -12.89 13.99
C ARG A 106 48.94 -14.23 13.75
N LEU A 107 48.23 -15.22 13.20
CA LEU A 107 48.78 -16.54 12.92
C LEU A 107 49.84 -16.50 11.82
N LYS A 108 49.64 -15.69 10.78
CA LYS A 108 50.65 -15.48 9.72
C LYS A 108 51.94 -14.89 10.28
N SER A 109 51.86 -13.84 11.07
CA SER A 109 53.02 -13.22 11.72
C SER A 109 53.78 -14.20 12.62
N LYS A 110 53.07 -15.00 13.43
CA LYS A 110 53.69 -16.05 14.27
C LYS A 110 54.42 -17.10 13.43
N LYS A 111 53.82 -17.54 12.32
CA LYS A 111 54.44 -18.53 11.43
C LYS A 111 55.70 -17.98 10.76
N GLU A 112 55.67 -16.73 10.31
CA GLU A 112 56.83 -16.05 9.72
C GLU A 112 57.96 -15.89 10.74
N ALA A 113 57.66 -15.47 11.97
CA ALA A 113 58.64 -15.36 13.05
C ALA A 113 59.28 -16.72 13.39
N ALA A 114 58.47 -17.79 13.48
CA ALA A 114 58.98 -19.14 13.72
C ALA A 114 59.88 -19.63 12.57
N ALA A 115 59.52 -19.33 11.31
CA ALA A 115 60.33 -19.68 10.15
C ALA A 115 61.67 -18.92 10.10
N LEU A 116 61.72 -17.67 10.59
CA LEU A 116 62.95 -16.91 10.68
C LEU A 116 63.89 -17.47 11.76
N LEU A 117 63.34 -17.88 12.91
CA LEU A 117 64.09 -18.52 13.99
C LEU A 117 64.68 -19.86 13.57
N ALA A 118 63.95 -20.66 12.78
CA ALA A 118 64.43 -21.96 12.31
C ALA A 118 65.55 -21.88 11.25
N LYS A 119 65.85 -20.69 10.71
CA LYS A 119 66.94 -20.45 9.75
C LYS A 119 68.23 -19.92 10.39
N LYS A 120 68.22 -19.67 11.71
CA LYS A 120 69.41 -19.30 12.50
C LYS A 120 69.98 -20.53 13.18
#